data_AF-A0A1C6STK6-F1
#
_entry.id   AF-A0A1C6STK6-F1
#
_cell.length_a   1.000
_cell.length_b   1.000
_cell.length_c   1.000
_cell.angle_alpha   90.00
_cell.angle_beta   90.00
_cell.angle_gamma   90.00
#
_symmetry.space_group_name_H-M   'P 1'
#
loop_
_entity.id
_entity.type
_entity.pdbx_description
1 polymer ?
#
loop_
_entity_poly.entity_id
_entity_poly.type
_entity_poly.pdbx_seq_one_letter_code
_entity_poly.pdbx_strand_id
1 'polypeptide(L)'
;MYEGEAAGVVRTPVAVSPTAGTAAGVAAVDGAAPGGTAVVAEWCDRCGEPEQVDTHEACRAARTFEPPRFCAYCRRRMKVQVLPTGWRATCVEHGPTEG
;
A
#
# COMPACT_ATOMS: atom_id res chain seq x y z
N MET A 1 -34.52 -16.89 16.15
CA MET A 1 -33.72 -17.93 15.48
C MET A 1 -33.34 -17.41 14.12
N TYR A 2 -32.29 -16.58 14.02
CA TYR A 2 -31.67 -16.27 12.72
C TYR A 2 -30.18 -16.50 12.94
N GLU A 3 -29.67 -17.61 12.42
CA GLU A 3 -28.24 -17.89 12.43
C GLU A 3 -27.83 -17.98 10.97
N GLY A 4 -27.26 -16.88 10.48
CA GLY A 4 -26.65 -16.80 9.16
C GLY A 4 -25.16 -17.06 9.32
N GLU A 5 -24.74 -18.28 9.02
CA GLU A 5 -23.32 -18.66 8.95
C GLU A 5 -22.65 -17.94 7.78
N ALA A 6 -21.87 -16.91 8.10
CA ALA A 6 -20.94 -16.30 7.16
C ALA A 6 -19.70 -17.19 7.08
N ALA A 7 -19.68 -18.11 6.12
CA ALA A 7 -18.48 -18.87 5.77
C ALA A 7 -17.40 -17.90 5.26
N GLY A 8 -16.41 -17.61 6.11
CA GLY A 8 -15.25 -16.81 5.75
C GLY A 8 -14.44 -17.50 4.66
N VAL A 9 -14.34 -16.88 3.49
CA VAL A 9 -13.44 -17.34 2.43
C VAL A 9 -11.99 -17.16 2.89
N VAL A 10 -11.35 -18.25 3.27
CA VAL A 10 -9.91 -18.28 3.53
C VAL A 10 -9.22 -18.22 2.17
N ARG A 11 -8.64 -17.06 1.83
CA ARG A 11 -7.86 -16.92 0.59
C ARG A 11 -6.46 -17.48 0.85
N THR A 12 -6.25 -18.72 0.43
CA THR A 12 -4.91 -19.33 0.41
C THR A 12 -4.02 -18.54 -0.56
N PRO A 13 -2.84 -18.04 -0.15
CA PRO A 13 -1.94 -17.42 -1.09
C PRO A 13 -1.42 -18.46 -2.08
N VAL A 14 -1.67 -18.25 -3.37
CA VAL A 14 -0.96 -18.96 -4.45
C VAL A 14 0.41 -18.32 -4.58
N ALA A 15 1.47 -19.10 -4.42
CA ALA A 15 2.82 -18.66 -4.71
C ALA A 15 2.97 -18.45 -6.22
N VAL A 16 3.02 -17.19 -6.66
CA VAL A 16 3.51 -16.83 -7.99
C VAL A 16 5.02 -16.65 -7.89
N SER A 17 5.77 -17.37 -8.71
CA SER A 17 7.22 -17.17 -8.84
C SER A 17 7.47 -15.80 -9.49
N PRO A 18 8.40 -14.99 -8.96
CA PRO A 18 8.79 -13.77 -9.65
C PRO A 18 9.51 -14.18 -10.94
N THR A 19 8.88 -13.91 -12.10
CA THR A 19 9.67 -13.84 -13.33
C THR A 19 10.52 -12.58 -13.20
N ALA A 20 11.83 -12.77 -13.13
CA ALA A 20 12.79 -11.70 -13.05
C ALA A 20 12.64 -10.79 -14.28
N GLY A 21 11.90 -9.69 -14.12
CA GLY A 21 11.92 -8.58 -15.04
C GLY A 21 13.27 -7.89 -14.91
N THR A 22 14.10 -8.00 -15.96
CA THR A 22 15.35 -7.26 -16.09
C THR A 22 15.11 -5.77 -15.83
N ALA A 23 15.77 -5.20 -14.84
CA ALA A 23 15.81 -3.77 -14.62
C ALA A 23 16.52 -3.09 -15.81
N ALA A 24 15.74 -2.57 -16.76
CA ALA A 24 16.22 -1.61 -17.74
C ALA A 24 16.26 -0.22 -17.07
N GLY A 25 17.44 0.41 -17.11
CA GLY A 25 17.87 1.46 -16.20
C GLY A 25 17.11 2.79 -16.25
N VAL A 26 17.32 3.58 -15.21
CA VAL A 26 16.95 5.00 -15.18
C VAL A 26 18.22 5.84 -15.28
N ALA A 27 18.26 6.70 -16.30
CA ALA A 27 19.28 7.73 -16.44
C ALA A 27 19.17 8.71 -15.26
N ALA A 28 20.33 9.09 -14.71
CA ALA A 28 20.43 10.07 -13.65
C ALA A 28 19.90 11.44 -14.09
N VAL A 29 19.18 12.12 -13.20
CA VAL A 29 18.89 13.54 -13.29
C VAL A 29 19.64 14.26 -12.19
N ASP A 30 20.44 15.27 -12.55
CA ASP A 30 21.14 16.14 -11.60
C ASP A 30 20.21 17.24 -11.08
N GLY A 31 20.08 17.30 -9.74
CA GLY A 31 19.82 18.54 -8.97
C GLY A 31 18.44 18.73 -8.31
N ALA A 32 18.38 18.63 -6.96
CA ALA A 32 18.00 19.71 -6.01
C ALA A 32 17.28 19.25 -4.69
N ALA A 33 17.73 19.86 -3.58
CA ALA A 33 17.09 20.05 -2.25
C ALA A 33 17.06 18.87 -1.23
N PRO A 34 17.13 19.17 0.10
CA PRO A 34 17.70 18.25 1.08
C PRO A 34 16.73 17.17 1.55
N GLY A 35 17.21 15.94 1.50
CA GLY A 35 17.34 15.12 2.71
C GLY A 35 16.06 14.54 3.30
N GLY A 36 15.07 14.22 2.49
CA GLY A 36 14.22 13.06 2.79
C GLY A 36 14.84 11.88 2.06
N THR A 37 15.46 10.93 2.77
CA THR A 37 15.72 9.61 2.17
C THR A 37 14.40 9.17 1.56
N ALA A 38 14.35 9.03 0.24
CA ALA A 38 13.21 8.45 -0.45
C ALA A 38 13.10 7.02 0.08
N VAL A 39 12.33 6.87 1.15
CA VAL A 39 11.97 5.57 1.68
C VAL A 39 11.14 4.94 0.60
N VAL A 40 11.69 3.88 0.00
CA VAL A 40 10.93 3.08 -0.96
C VAL A 40 9.74 2.50 -0.20
N ALA A 41 8.54 2.67 -0.75
CA ALA A 41 7.38 1.95 -0.26
C ALA A 41 7.68 0.45 -0.39
N GLU A 42 7.75 -0.26 0.73
CA GLU A 42 8.07 -1.70 0.75
C GLU A 42 6.79 -2.54 0.81
N TRP A 43 5.69 -1.91 1.27
CA TRP A 43 4.41 -2.57 1.52
C TRP A 43 3.30 -1.90 0.72
N CYS A 44 2.41 -2.71 0.15
CA CYS A 44 1.20 -2.23 -0.48
C CYS A 44 0.29 -1.61 0.59
N ASP A 45 0.02 -0.32 0.44
CA ASP A 45 -0.75 0.49 1.39
C ASP A 45 -2.25 0.11 1.51
N ARG A 46 -2.73 -0.78 0.63
CA ARG A 46 -4.13 -1.25 0.61
C ARG A 46 -4.29 -2.60 1.30
N CYS A 47 -3.47 -3.59 0.96
CA CYS A 47 -3.58 -4.96 1.51
C CYS A 47 -2.55 -5.27 2.59
N GLY A 48 -1.42 -4.55 2.62
CA GLY A 48 -0.33 -4.77 3.57
C GLY A 48 0.67 -5.85 3.17
N GLU A 49 0.53 -6.49 2.01
CA GLU A 49 1.53 -7.42 1.47
C GLU A 49 2.75 -6.68 0.90
N PRO A 50 3.94 -7.30 0.86
CA PRO A 50 5.11 -6.69 0.24
C PRO A 50 4.85 -6.34 -1.23
N GLU A 51 5.41 -5.22 -1.69
CA GLU A 51 5.24 -4.77 -3.08
C GLU A 51 5.80 -5.76 -4.12
N GLN A 52 6.67 -6.68 -3.72
CA GLN A 52 7.34 -7.64 -4.62
C GLN A 52 6.57 -8.96 -4.81
N VAL A 53 5.50 -9.21 -4.05
CA VAL A 53 4.75 -10.49 -4.11
C VAL A 53 3.85 -10.58 -5.35
N ASP A 54 3.30 -9.45 -5.81
CA ASP A 54 2.39 -9.36 -6.95
C ASP A 54 2.41 -7.94 -7.56
N THR A 55 1.73 -7.74 -8.69
CA THR A 55 1.69 -6.44 -9.37
C THR A 55 0.78 -5.42 -8.67
N HIS A 56 -0.04 -5.84 -7.72
CA HIS A 56 -0.97 -5.00 -6.97
C HIS A 56 -1.93 -4.16 -7.83
N GLU A 57 -2.21 -4.55 -9.08
CA GLU A 57 -3.02 -3.74 -10.01
C GLU A 57 -4.42 -3.44 -9.46
N ALA A 58 -5.11 -4.44 -8.92
CA ALA A 58 -6.41 -4.26 -8.28
C ALA A 58 -6.33 -3.40 -7.00
N CYS A 59 -5.23 -3.49 -6.25
CA CYS A 59 -4.99 -2.64 -5.09
C CYS A 59 -4.81 -1.18 -5.52
N ARG A 60 -4.00 -0.92 -6.56
CA ARG A 60 -3.77 0.42 -7.12
C ARG A 60 -5.06 1.04 -7.66
N ALA A 61 -5.87 0.27 -8.40
CA ALA A 61 -7.16 0.73 -8.90
C ALA A 61 -8.12 1.11 -7.75
N ALA A 62 -8.16 0.33 -6.67
CA ALA A 62 -8.96 0.66 -5.49
C ALA A 62 -8.44 1.93 -4.78
N ARG A 63 -7.12 2.11 -4.72
CA ARG A 63 -6.49 3.29 -4.07
C ARG A 63 -6.80 4.63 -4.72
N THR A 64 -7.33 4.63 -5.94
CA THR A 64 -7.87 5.86 -6.56
C THR A 64 -9.08 6.39 -5.81
N PHE A 65 -9.86 5.53 -5.14
CA PHE A 65 -11.10 5.91 -4.44
C PHE A 65 -11.04 5.65 -2.93
N GLU A 66 -10.09 4.84 -2.48
CA GLU A 66 -9.98 4.43 -1.09
C GLU A 66 -8.74 5.04 -0.40
N PRO A 67 -8.86 5.48 0.86
CA PRO A 67 -7.72 5.89 1.67
C PRO A 67 -6.75 4.74 1.97
N PRO A 68 -5.49 5.03 2.34
CA PRO A 68 -4.52 4.02 2.77
C PRO A 68 -5.00 3.30 4.01
N ARG A 69 -4.91 1.98 4.00
CA ARG A 69 -5.20 1.14 5.18
C ARG A 69 -3.95 0.80 5.97
N PHE A 70 -2.82 0.68 5.28
CA PHE A 70 -1.53 0.32 5.84
C PHE A 70 -0.48 1.36 5.47
N CYS A 71 0.47 1.57 6.36
CA CYS A 71 1.63 2.39 6.08
C CYS A 71 2.54 1.67 5.08
N ALA A 72 2.87 2.34 3.97
CA ALA A 72 3.73 1.81 2.93
C ALA A 72 5.17 1.50 3.40
N TYR A 73 5.57 1.99 4.58
CA TYR A 73 6.93 1.86 5.12
C TYR A 73 7.05 0.82 6.24
N CYS A 74 6.13 0.78 7.20
CA CYS A 74 6.21 -0.18 8.33
C CYS A 74 5.06 -1.20 8.38
N ARG A 75 4.19 -1.25 7.37
CA ARG A 75 3.04 -2.17 7.27
C ARG A 75 1.99 -2.01 8.39
N ARG A 76 2.16 -1.11 9.36
CA ARG A 76 1.15 -0.89 10.42
C ARG A 76 -0.13 -0.33 9.83
N ARG A 77 -1.28 -0.78 10.35
CA ARG A 77 -2.57 -0.17 10.01
C ARG A 77 -2.60 1.29 10.43
N MET A 78 -3.12 2.14 9.55
CA MET A 78 -3.21 3.58 9.79
C MET A 78 -4.56 3.93 10.40
N LYS A 79 -4.60 5.00 11.20
CA LYS A 79 -5.87 5.63 11.61
C LYS A 79 -6.36 6.50 10.46
N VAL A 80 -7.50 6.15 9.88
CA VAL A 80 -8.07 6.86 8.74
C VAL A 80 -9.25 7.72 9.19
N GLN A 81 -9.24 8.97 8.75
CA GLN A 81 -10.37 9.88 8.79
C GLN A 81 -10.79 10.22 7.37
N VAL A 82 -12.02 9.90 7.01
CA VAL A 82 -12.64 10.39 5.77
C VAL A 82 -13.22 11.76 6.04
N LEU A 83 -12.98 12.71 5.14
CA LEU A 83 -13.41 14.10 5.20
C LEU A 83 -14.29 14.42 3.97
N PRO A 84 -15.12 15.48 4.01
CA PRO A 84 -15.92 15.86 2.84
C PRO A 84 -15.09 16.18 1.59
N THR A 85 -13.84 16.63 1.77
CA THR A 85 -12.94 17.05 0.69
C THR A 85 -11.83 16.05 0.38
N GLY A 86 -11.82 14.88 1.01
CA GLY A 86 -10.71 13.93 0.87
C GLY A 86 -10.56 13.03 2.09
N TRP A 87 -9.32 12.68 2.43
CA TRP A 87 -9.03 11.85 3.59
C TRP A 87 -7.70 12.21 4.24
N ARG A 88 -7.56 11.84 5.51
CA ARG A 88 -6.30 11.89 6.27
C ARG A 88 -6.06 10.53 6.89
N ALA A 89 -4.88 9.95 6.66
CA ALA A 89 -4.47 8.69 7.26
C ALA A 89 -3.19 8.89 8.07
N THR A 90 -3.16 8.46 9.32
CA THR A 90 -2.01 8.64 10.23
C THR A 90 -1.39 7.31 10.61
N CYS A 91 -0.11 7.14 10.31
CA CYS A 91 0.73 6.09 10.87
C CYS A 91 1.27 6.55 12.24
N VAL A 92 1.34 5.62 13.19
CA VAL A 92 1.89 5.92 14.53
C VAL A 92 3.38 6.24 14.49
N GLU A 93 4.15 5.64 13.58
CA GLU A 93 5.60 5.87 13.46
C GLU A 93 5.94 6.97 12.45
N HIS A 94 5.21 7.02 11.33
CA HIS A 94 5.57 7.82 10.16
C HIS A 94 4.67 9.03 9.91
N GLY A 95 3.69 9.27 10.79
CA GLY A 95 2.85 10.46 10.73
C GLY A 95 1.74 10.42 9.67
N PRO A 96 1.10 11.58 9.40
CA PRO A 96 -0.06 11.67 8.53
C PRO A 96 0.30 11.77 7.03
N THR A 97 -0.61 11.27 6.20
CA THR A 97 -0.70 11.52 4.77
C THR A 97 -2.15 11.81 4.40
N GLU A 98 -2.37 12.45 3.26
CA GLU A 98 -3.66 13.01 2.85
C GLU A 98 -3.80 12.98 1.32
N GLY A 99 -5.05 13.01 0.86
CA GLY A 99 -5.42 13.00 -0.55
C GLY A 99 -6.93 13.05 -0.74
#